data_AF-A0A6H5H158-F1
#
_entry.id   AF-A0A6H5H158-F1
#
_cell.length_a   1.000
_cell.length_b   1.000
_cell.length_c   1.000
_cell.angle_alpha   90.00
_cell.angle_beta   90.00
_cell.angle_gamma   90.00
#
_symmetry.space_group_name_H-M   'P 1'
#
loop_
_entity.id
_entity.type
_entity.pdbx_description
1 polymer ?
#
loop_
_entity_poly.entity_id
_entity_poly.type
_entity_poly.pdbx_seq_one_letter_code
_entity_poly.pdbx_strand_id
1 'polypeptide(L)'
;MYRNQAFRHCERQNLTTHAQKRSELEELALRTNLSVARNDEPFSSFCLSYPTHEIEMALAHFLTNRVIIGNTSRAAGGELQRVVDIQDGLEEAEAVVVMKQVLEALKFLHDLNIAHLDLKPQNMLLTRDYPDTDIVLCDFGISRVIQDGVEVREILGTPDYVAPEVLNYEPISLATDIWSVGVLAYVLLSGYSPFAGDTKQQTFCNISQCSLSFPTELFDGVSPSAIHFIRSTLVVDPRSVACEL
;
A
#
# COMPACT_ATOMS: atom_id res chain seq x y z
N MET A 1 -2.13 6.41 -35.58
CA MET A 1 -1.70 7.82 -35.76
C MET A 1 -2.54 8.86 -35.01
N TYR A 2 -3.65 8.51 -34.34
CA TYR A 2 -4.36 9.41 -33.40
C TYR A 2 -3.83 9.39 -31.95
N ARG A 3 -2.76 8.63 -31.69
CA ARG A 3 -2.19 8.30 -30.37
C ARG A 3 -1.33 9.40 -29.71
N ASN A 4 -1.25 10.60 -30.29
CA ASN A 4 -0.28 11.61 -29.84
C ASN A 4 -0.77 13.07 -29.92
N GLN A 5 -2.09 13.28 -30.12
CA GLN A 5 -2.66 14.62 -30.28
C GLN A 5 -3.30 15.18 -28.99
N ALA A 6 -3.82 14.33 -28.10
CA ALA A 6 -4.49 14.80 -26.88
C ALA A 6 -3.51 15.50 -25.92
N PHE A 7 -2.32 14.92 -25.69
CA PHE A 7 -1.29 15.53 -24.84
C PHE A 7 -0.72 16.83 -25.41
N ARG A 8 -0.46 16.87 -26.73
CA ARG A 8 -0.01 18.10 -27.42
C ARG A 8 -1.10 19.18 -27.52
N HIS A 9 -2.35 18.87 -27.18
CA HIS A 9 -3.44 19.83 -27.09
C HIS A 9 -3.46 20.48 -25.70
N CYS A 10 -3.32 19.68 -24.64
CA CYS A 10 -3.26 20.18 -23.26
C CYS A 10 -2.00 21.03 -22.98
N GLU A 11 -0.83 20.65 -23.53
CA GLU A 11 0.39 21.48 -23.44
C GLU A 11 0.30 22.79 -24.24
N ARG A 12 -0.46 22.80 -25.35
CA ARG A 12 -0.63 24.01 -26.18
C ARG A 12 -1.58 25.04 -25.57
N GLN A 13 -2.40 24.66 -24.59
CA GLN A 13 -3.41 25.54 -24.00
C GLN A 13 -2.96 26.29 -22.73
N ASN A 14 -1.71 26.15 -22.27
CA ASN A 14 -1.17 26.89 -21.11
C ASN A 14 -2.13 26.87 -19.88
N LEU A 15 -2.73 25.72 -19.58
CA LEU A 15 -3.69 25.59 -18.47
C LEU A 15 -2.95 25.70 -17.13
N THR A 16 -3.27 26.76 -16.37
CA THR A 16 -2.49 27.21 -15.20
C THR A 16 -2.94 26.60 -13.88
N THR A 17 -4.03 25.82 -13.83
CA THR A 17 -4.57 25.30 -12.56
C THR A 17 -5.03 23.83 -12.64
N HIS A 18 -4.82 23.08 -11.54
CA HIS A 18 -5.19 21.66 -11.42
C HIS A 18 -6.69 21.38 -11.64
N ALA A 19 -7.57 22.33 -11.30
CA ALA A 19 -9.01 22.21 -11.50
C ALA A 19 -9.42 22.20 -12.99
N GLN A 20 -8.71 22.95 -13.83
CA GLN A 20 -8.99 22.99 -15.27
C GLN A 20 -8.54 21.72 -15.98
N LYS A 21 -7.39 21.15 -15.58
CA LYS A 21 -6.93 19.84 -16.07
C LYS A 21 -7.91 18.72 -15.68
N ARG A 22 -8.47 18.78 -14.47
CA ARG A 22 -9.47 17.82 -13.97
C ARG A 22 -10.78 17.84 -14.78
N SER A 23 -11.31 19.02 -15.09
CA SER A 23 -12.57 19.14 -15.83
C SER A 23 -12.48 18.64 -17.27
N GLU A 24 -11.35 18.86 -17.95
CA GLU A 24 -11.14 18.32 -19.30
C GLU A 24 -10.90 16.80 -19.30
N LEU A 25 -10.28 16.24 -18.25
CA LEU A 25 -10.09 14.80 -18.10
C LEU A 25 -11.42 14.06 -17.79
N GLU A 26 -12.28 14.66 -16.98
CA GLU A 26 -13.65 14.19 -16.74
C GLU A 26 -14.49 14.23 -18.05
N GLU A 27 -14.36 15.31 -18.84
CA GLU A 27 -15.03 15.42 -20.14
C GLU A 27 -14.45 14.44 -21.19
N LEU A 28 -13.16 14.15 -21.15
CA LEU A 28 -12.51 13.17 -22.03
C LEU A 28 -12.94 11.74 -21.70
N ALA A 29 -13.07 11.40 -20.41
CA ALA A 29 -13.60 10.12 -19.96
C ALA A 29 -15.06 9.91 -20.39
N LEU A 30 -15.87 10.97 -20.35
CA LEU A 30 -17.26 10.97 -20.86
C LEU A 30 -17.32 10.86 -22.40
N ARG A 31 -16.47 11.60 -23.13
CA ARG A 31 -16.45 11.60 -24.61
C ARG A 31 -15.93 10.32 -25.24
N THR A 32 -15.11 9.57 -24.52
CA THR A 32 -14.52 8.30 -25.01
C THR A 32 -15.39 7.07 -24.68
N ASN A 33 -16.56 7.26 -24.07
CA ASN A 33 -17.41 6.15 -23.57
C ASN A 33 -16.65 5.21 -22.61
N LEU A 34 -15.71 5.73 -21.83
CA LEU A 34 -14.97 4.95 -20.82
C LEU A 34 -15.84 4.54 -19.62
N SER A 35 -17.06 5.09 -19.48
CA SER A 35 -18.10 4.57 -18.57
C SER A 35 -18.63 3.18 -18.98
N VAL A 36 -18.24 2.70 -20.17
CA VAL A 36 -18.44 1.34 -20.60
C VAL A 36 -17.04 0.79 -20.87
N ALA A 37 -16.35 0.38 -19.82
CA ALA A 37 -15.43 -0.74 -19.97
C ALA A 37 -16.22 -1.83 -20.69
N ARG A 38 -15.94 -2.02 -21.98
CA ARG A 38 -16.48 -3.16 -22.71
C ARG A 38 -16.11 -4.38 -21.88
N ASN A 39 -17.11 -5.20 -21.57
CA ASN A 39 -17.05 -6.40 -20.73
C ASN A 39 -16.01 -7.48 -21.17
N ASP A 40 -15.09 -7.16 -22.09
CA ASP A 40 -14.26 -8.13 -22.79
C ASP A 40 -12.73 -7.85 -22.71
N GLU A 41 -12.27 -6.78 -22.02
CA GLU A 41 -10.83 -6.58 -21.78
C GLU A 41 -10.50 -6.75 -20.27
N PRO A 42 -9.60 -7.67 -19.88
CA PRO A 42 -9.19 -7.84 -18.49
C PRO A 42 -8.52 -6.55 -17.98
N PHE A 43 -8.89 -6.07 -16.79
CA PHE A 43 -8.27 -4.90 -16.14
C PHE A 43 -6.73 -5.01 -16.04
N SER A 44 -6.21 -6.25 -15.95
CA SER A 44 -4.77 -6.53 -16.03
C SER A 44 -4.14 -6.04 -17.34
N SER A 45 -4.78 -6.27 -18.49
CA SER A 45 -4.34 -5.79 -19.83
C SER A 45 -4.26 -4.26 -19.89
N PHE A 46 -5.17 -3.58 -19.19
CA PHE A 46 -5.21 -2.13 -19.11
C PHE A 46 -4.04 -1.57 -18.29
N CYS A 47 -3.78 -2.10 -17.09
CA CYS A 47 -2.67 -1.65 -16.23
C CYS A 47 -1.28 -1.86 -16.85
N LEU A 48 -1.10 -2.87 -17.70
CA LEU A 48 0.17 -3.13 -18.41
C LEU A 48 0.54 -2.06 -19.45
N SER A 49 -0.40 -1.21 -19.84
CA SER A 49 -0.22 -0.23 -20.91
C SER A 49 0.19 1.17 -20.42
N TYR A 50 0.24 1.42 -19.10
CA TYR A 50 0.37 2.77 -18.54
C TYR A 50 1.39 2.88 -17.38
N PRO A 51 2.14 3.99 -17.26
CA PRO A 51 3.12 4.22 -16.21
C PRO A 51 2.48 4.44 -14.82
N THR A 52 3.29 4.35 -13.74
CA THR A 52 2.89 4.39 -12.31
C THR A 52 1.85 5.44 -11.91
N HIS A 53 1.94 6.66 -12.45
CA HIS A 53 0.99 7.75 -12.15
C HIS A 53 -0.44 7.49 -12.69
N GLU A 54 -0.62 6.53 -13.61
CA GLU A 54 -1.93 6.20 -14.17
C GLU A 54 -2.61 5.02 -13.45
N ILE A 55 -1.85 4.23 -12.66
CA ILE A 55 -2.40 3.24 -11.72
C ILE A 55 -3.19 3.96 -10.62
N GLU A 56 -2.65 5.06 -10.08
CA GLU A 56 -3.37 5.92 -9.14
C GLU A 56 -4.69 6.44 -9.71
N MET A 57 -4.70 6.86 -10.98
CA MET A 57 -5.92 7.34 -11.64
C MET A 57 -6.92 6.20 -11.92
N ALA A 58 -6.43 5.02 -12.31
CA ALA A 58 -7.28 3.85 -12.55
C ALA A 58 -7.93 3.35 -11.24
N LEU A 59 -7.16 3.29 -10.15
CA LEU A 59 -7.68 2.93 -8.82
C LEU A 59 -8.67 3.99 -8.31
N ALA A 60 -8.35 5.28 -8.45
CA ALA A 60 -9.27 6.37 -8.09
C ALA A 60 -10.58 6.36 -8.90
N HIS A 61 -10.57 5.85 -10.13
CA HIS A 61 -11.76 5.71 -10.97
C HIS A 61 -12.61 4.48 -10.60
N PHE A 62 -11.99 3.36 -10.25
CA PHE A 62 -12.69 2.11 -9.93
C PHE A 62 -13.32 2.09 -8.53
N LEU A 63 -12.88 2.95 -7.62
CA LEU A 63 -13.18 2.83 -6.19
C LEU A 63 -14.31 3.71 -5.67
N THR A 64 -15.34 3.86 -6.50
CA THR A 64 -16.64 4.31 -5.99
C THR A 64 -17.41 3.12 -5.43
N ASN A 65 -17.28 2.97 -4.10
CA ASN A 65 -17.98 2.07 -3.18
C ASN A 65 -17.19 0.80 -2.78
N ARG A 66 -16.53 0.90 -1.61
CA ARG A 66 -16.21 -0.15 -0.60
C ARG A 66 -14.74 -0.33 -0.24
N VAL A 67 -13.80 0.15 -1.05
CA VAL A 67 -12.37 0.22 -0.69
C VAL A 67 -11.93 1.65 -0.98
N ILE A 68 -11.59 2.45 0.04
CA ILE A 68 -11.20 3.84 -0.18
C ILE A 68 -9.70 3.84 -0.51
N ILE A 69 -9.34 3.76 -1.79
CA ILE A 69 -8.04 4.21 -2.28
C ILE A 69 -8.29 5.61 -2.83
N GLY A 70 -7.72 6.61 -2.16
CA GLY A 70 -8.19 7.98 -2.27
C GLY A 70 -7.07 8.98 -2.50
N ASN A 71 -7.41 10.05 -3.22
CA ASN A 71 -6.59 11.24 -3.37
C ASN A 71 -6.61 12.03 -2.04
N THR A 72 -5.45 12.53 -1.57
CA THR A 72 -5.23 13.20 -0.25
C THR A 72 -6.25 14.27 0.11
N SER A 73 -6.90 14.89 -0.87
CA SER A 73 -7.97 15.89 -0.68
C SER A 73 -9.24 15.44 0.09
N ARG A 74 -9.39 14.15 0.42
CA ARG A 74 -10.53 13.60 1.19
C ARG A 74 -10.17 13.04 2.56
N ALA A 75 -8.91 13.15 2.99
CA ALA A 75 -8.46 12.63 4.28
C ALA A 75 -8.18 13.77 5.27
N ALA A 76 -9.25 14.29 5.88
CA ALA A 76 -9.14 15.41 6.80
C ALA A 76 -8.46 15.05 8.14
N GLY A 77 -8.45 13.76 8.50
CA GLY A 77 -7.88 13.28 9.78
C GLY A 77 -6.35 13.15 9.79
N GLY A 78 -5.69 13.34 8.63
CA GLY A 78 -4.24 13.23 8.49
C GLY A 78 -3.75 11.78 8.38
N GLU A 79 -2.48 11.57 8.69
CA GLU A 79 -1.82 10.26 8.61
C GLU A 79 -2.04 9.44 9.89
N LEU A 80 -2.18 8.12 9.74
CA LEU A 80 -2.26 7.18 10.86
C LEU A 80 -0.99 7.23 11.73
N GLN A 81 0.18 7.49 11.14
CA GLN A 81 1.43 7.66 11.89
C GLN A 81 1.29 8.67 13.03
N ARG A 82 0.57 9.78 12.83
CA ARG A 82 0.34 10.78 13.88
C ARG A 82 -0.37 10.20 15.10
N VAL A 83 -1.31 9.28 14.88
CA VAL A 83 -2.06 8.64 15.97
C VAL A 83 -1.14 7.69 16.74
N VAL A 84 -0.38 6.85 16.02
CA VAL A 84 0.60 5.93 16.60
C VAL A 84 1.63 6.68 17.45
N ASP A 85 2.14 7.81 16.96
CA ASP A 85 3.12 8.64 17.69
C ASP A 85 2.55 9.30 18.94
N ILE A 86 1.27 9.70 18.93
CA ILE A 86 0.63 10.37 20.07
C ILE A 86 0.29 9.37 21.19
N GLN A 87 -0.04 8.14 20.81
CA GLN A 87 -0.51 7.11 21.74
C GLN A 87 0.57 6.09 22.12
N ASP A 88 1.77 6.18 21.53
CA ASP A 88 2.86 5.21 21.67
C ASP A 88 2.43 3.78 21.27
N GLY A 89 1.69 3.68 20.15
CA GLY A 89 0.97 2.46 19.74
C GLY A 89 -0.54 2.58 19.93
N LEU A 90 -1.28 1.55 19.51
CA LEU A 90 -2.73 1.47 19.58
C LEU A 90 -3.15 0.32 20.51
N GLU A 91 -4.33 0.44 21.10
CA GLU A 91 -4.93 -0.71 21.77
C GLU A 91 -5.24 -1.82 20.75
N GLU A 92 -5.13 -3.09 21.16
CA GLU A 92 -5.31 -4.23 20.24
C GLU A 92 -6.66 -4.19 19.51
N ALA A 93 -7.73 -3.77 20.19
CA ALA A 93 -9.06 -3.65 19.60
C ALA A 93 -9.08 -2.63 18.44
N GLU A 94 -8.35 -1.53 18.57
CA GLU A 94 -8.25 -0.50 17.54
C GLU A 94 -7.33 -0.94 16.39
N ALA A 95 -6.19 -1.56 16.73
CA ALA A 95 -5.28 -2.14 15.75
C ALA A 95 -6.00 -3.17 14.87
N VAL A 96 -6.89 -4.01 15.42
CA VAL A 96 -7.72 -4.96 14.66
C VAL A 96 -8.62 -4.25 13.64
N VAL A 97 -9.25 -3.13 14.02
CA VAL A 97 -10.12 -2.35 13.13
C VAL A 97 -9.33 -1.76 11.96
N VAL A 98 -8.14 -1.22 12.24
CA VAL A 98 -7.23 -0.69 11.23
C VAL A 98 -6.74 -1.80 10.30
N MET A 99 -6.20 -2.89 10.87
CA MET A 99 -5.64 -4.01 10.12
C MET A 99 -6.68 -4.64 9.20
N LYS A 100 -7.94 -4.77 9.65
CA LYS A 100 -9.02 -5.29 8.81
C LYS A 100 -9.20 -4.47 7.54
N GLN A 101 -9.25 -3.14 7.64
CA GLN A 101 -9.42 -2.26 6.48
C GLN A 101 -8.20 -2.29 5.55
N VAL A 102 -6.99 -2.36 6.12
CA VAL A 102 -5.74 -2.51 5.34
C VAL A 102 -5.73 -3.83 4.56
N LEU A 103 -6.10 -4.94 5.21
CA LEU A 103 -6.16 -6.26 4.57
C LEU A 103 -7.24 -6.34 3.49
N GLU A 104 -8.40 -5.70 3.69
CA GLU A 104 -9.45 -5.61 2.67
C GLU A 104 -8.98 -4.82 1.44
N ALA A 105 -8.27 -3.70 1.65
CA ALA A 105 -7.69 -2.91 0.57
C ALA A 105 -6.55 -3.65 -0.16
N LEU A 106 -5.68 -4.33 0.60
CA LEU A 106 -4.57 -5.08 0.06
C LEU A 106 -5.04 -6.30 -0.74
N LYS A 107 -6.04 -7.02 -0.24
CA LYS A 107 -6.69 -8.11 -0.96
C LYS A 107 -7.20 -7.66 -2.32
N PHE A 108 -7.87 -6.51 -2.37
CA PHE A 108 -8.33 -5.94 -3.64
C PHE A 108 -7.17 -5.68 -4.63
N LEU A 109 -6.03 -5.18 -4.16
CA LEU A 109 -4.85 -4.99 -5.01
C LEU A 109 -4.26 -6.33 -5.47
N HIS A 110 -4.13 -7.29 -4.55
CA HIS A 110 -3.57 -8.62 -4.82
C HIS A 110 -4.44 -9.42 -5.79
N ASP A 111 -5.77 -9.31 -5.71
CA ASP A 111 -6.71 -9.91 -6.68
C ASP A 111 -6.52 -9.35 -8.11
N LEU A 112 -5.92 -8.16 -8.24
CA LEU A 112 -5.56 -7.51 -9.50
C LEU A 112 -4.07 -7.73 -9.87
N ASN A 113 -3.36 -8.58 -9.12
CA ASN A 113 -1.92 -8.80 -9.18
C ASN A 113 -1.10 -7.51 -9.01
N ILE A 114 -1.52 -6.59 -8.14
CA ILE A 114 -0.80 -5.36 -7.82
C ILE A 114 -0.18 -5.51 -6.43
N ALA A 115 1.14 -5.39 -6.34
CA ALA A 115 1.84 -5.22 -5.06
C ALA A 115 1.95 -3.73 -4.72
N HIS A 116 1.63 -3.34 -3.48
CA HIS A 116 1.70 -1.96 -3.01
C HIS A 116 3.16 -1.51 -2.79
N LEU A 117 3.93 -2.33 -2.09
CA LEU A 117 5.36 -2.24 -1.79
C LEU A 117 5.82 -1.14 -0.82
N ASP A 118 4.91 -0.27 -0.36
CA ASP A 118 5.20 0.74 0.68
C ASP A 118 4.11 0.79 1.78
N LEU A 119 3.74 -0.36 2.35
CA LEU A 119 2.78 -0.40 3.46
C LEU A 119 3.44 0.08 4.76
N LYS A 120 2.98 1.24 5.25
CA LYS A 120 3.44 1.86 6.50
C LYS A 120 2.39 2.87 7.00
N PRO A 121 2.38 3.26 8.28
CA PRO A 121 1.35 4.16 8.82
C PRO A 121 1.33 5.54 8.14
N GLN A 122 2.43 6.02 7.56
CA GLN A 122 2.47 7.28 6.80
C GLN A 122 1.65 7.22 5.51
N ASN A 123 1.51 6.03 4.93
CA ASN A 123 0.76 5.80 3.69
C ASN A 123 -0.69 5.36 3.96
N MET A 124 -1.18 5.63 5.18
CA MET A 124 -2.54 5.34 5.61
C MET A 124 -3.17 6.63 6.11
N LEU A 125 -4.15 7.13 5.36
CA LEU A 125 -4.82 8.38 5.69
C LEU A 125 -6.15 8.13 6.38
N LEU A 126 -6.51 9.03 7.28
CA LEU A 126 -7.74 9.01 8.03
C LEU A 126 -8.78 9.90 7.35
N THR A 127 -9.93 9.34 7.03
CA THR A 127 -11.05 10.10 6.43
C THR A 127 -11.59 11.21 7.34
N ARG A 128 -11.51 11.01 8.67
CA ARG A 128 -11.96 11.93 9.72
C ARG A 128 -11.12 11.72 10.99
N ASP A 129 -11.43 12.44 12.07
CA ASP A 129 -10.65 12.34 13.32
C ASP A 129 -10.77 10.95 13.97
N TYR A 130 -9.65 10.45 14.51
CA TYR A 130 -9.58 9.19 15.26
C TYR A 130 -10.36 9.29 16.59
N PRO A 131 -11.05 8.21 17.06
CA PRO A 131 -11.07 6.84 16.53
C PRO A 131 -12.19 6.55 15.52
N ASP A 132 -13.20 7.41 15.37
CA ASP A 132 -14.27 7.20 14.38
C ASP A 132 -13.77 7.62 13.00
N THR A 133 -13.00 6.78 12.33
CA THR A 133 -12.46 7.03 10.99
C THR A 133 -12.30 5.76 10.17
N ASP A 134 -12.47 5.92 8.86
CA ASP A 134 -12.09 4.92 7.87
C ASP A 134 -10.63 5.16 7.42
N ILE A 135 -9.93 4.08 7.08
CA ILE A 135 -8.54 4.07 6.59
C ILE A 135 -8.53 4.11 5.06
N VAL A 136 -7.69 4.97 4.52
CA VAL A 136 -7.43 5.12 3.09
C VAL A 136 -5.99 4.76 2.82
N LEU A 137 -5.75 3.68 2.07
CA LEU A 137 -4.41 3.38 1.58
C LEU A 137 -4.03 4.37 0.48
N CYS A 138 -2.83 4.94 0.57
CA CYS A 138 -2.35 5.94 -0.38
C CYS A 138 -0.87 5.70 -0.78
N ASP A 139 -0.39 6.51 -1.72
CA ASP A 139 0.97 6.48 -2.26
C ASP A 139 1.33 5.17 -2.98
N PHE A 140 0.96 5.12 -4.26
CA PHE A 140 1.22 3.98 -5.15
C PHE A 140 2.46 4.23 -6.02
N GLY A 141 3.30 5.21 -5.65
CA GLY A 141 4.42 5.66 -6.47
C GLY A 141 5.43 4.55 -6.80
N ILE A 142 5.52 3.54 -5.94
CA ILE A 142 6.40 2.37 -6.12
C ILE A 142 5.67 1.05 -6.34
N SER A 143 4.34 1.06 -6.45
CA SER A 143 3.56 -0.16 -6.69
C SER A 143 3.90 -0.82 -8.02
N ARG A 144 3.67 -2.14 -8.13
CA ARG A 144 4.02 -2.94 -9.31
C ARG A 144 2.91 -3.94 -9.64
N VAL A 145 2.63 -4.12 -10.93
CA VAL A 145 1.86 -5.26 -11.42
C VAL A 145 2.79 -6.47 -11.47
N ILE A 146 2.47 -7.50 -10.70
CA ILE A 146 3.17 -8.78 -10.67
C ILE A 146 2.65 -9.65 -11.82
N GLN A 147 3.53 -10.09 -12.71
CA GLN A 147 3.18 -10.91 -13.86
C GLN A 147 3.86 -12.27 -13.77
N ASP A 148 3.13 -13.31 -14.11
CA ASP A 148 3.68 -14.65 -14.19
C ASP A 148 4.85 -14.71 -15.17
N GLY A 149 5.99 -15.22 -14.70
CA GLY A 149 7.20 -15.36 -15.49
C GLY A 149 8.02 -14.08 -15.68
N VAL A 150 7.60 -12.94 -15.11
CA VAL A 150 8.38 -11.69 -15.13
C VAL A 150 8.91 -11.42 -13.72
N GLU A 151 10.23 -11.52 -13.56
CA GLU A 151 10.88 -11.18 -12.29
C GLU A 151 11.18 -9.68 -12.23
N VAL A 152 10.64 -9.01 -11.22
CA VAL A 152 10.98 -7.63 -10.88
C VAL A 152 11.91 -7.65 -9.66
N ARG A 153 13.07 -7.01 -9.77
CA ARG A 153 14.09 -6.90 -8.70
C ARG A 153 14.52 -5.46 -8.54
N GLU A 154 14.12 -4.82 -7.46
CA GLU A 154 14.46 -3.43 -7.14
C GLU A 154 14.56 -3.28 -5.63
N ILE A 155 15.53 -2.52 -5.13
CA ILE A 155 15.59 -2.15 -3.71
C ILE A 155 14.72 -0.90 -3.53
N LEU A 156 13.51 -1.08 -3.03
CA LEU A 156 12.49 -0.04 -2.87
C LEU A 156 11.84 -0.12 -1.48
N GLY A 157 11.04 0.89 -1.14
CA GLY A 157 10.35 0.98 0.14
C GLY A 157 11.16 1.65 1.26
N THR A 158 10.54 1.73 2.43
CA THR A 158 11.13 2.34 3.63
C THR A 158 11.90 1.31 4.44
N PRO A 159 13.20 1.51 4.76
CA PRO A 159 14.08 0.47 5.33
C PRO A 159 13.50 -0.41 6.43
N ASP A 160 12.69 0.15 7.33
CA ASP A 160 12.12 -0.56 8.49
C ASP A 160 10.99 -1.54 8.11
N TYR A 161 10.41 -1.41 6.90
CA TYR A 161 9.26 -2.17 6.41
C TYR A 161 9.60 -3.09 5.23
N VAL A 162 10.86 -3.04 4.76
CA VAL A 162 11.32 -3.80 3.59
C VAL A 162 11.45 -5.29 3.94
N ALA A 163 10.94 -6.14 3.04
CA ALA A 163 11.02 -7.59 3.16
C ALA A 163 12.44 -8.12 2.86
N PRO A 164 12.86 -9.25 3.46
CA PRO A 164 14.21 -9.78 3.30
C PRO A 164 14.57 -10.11 1.84
N GLU A 165 13.60 -10.57 1.03
CA GLU A 165 13.80 -10.86 -0.39
C GLU A 165 14.19 -9.60 -1.18
N VAL A 166 13.65 -8.43 -0.82
CA VAL A 166 14.00 -7.14 -1.45
C VAL A 166 15.45 -6.76 -1.13
N LEU A 167 15.88 -6.95 0.12
CA LEU A 167 17.27 -6.70 0.54
C LEU A 167 18.25 -7.67 -0.11
N ASN A 168 17.82 -8.91 -0.32
CA ASN A 168 18.62 -9.97 -0.96
C ASN A 168 18.62 -9.89 -2.49
N TYR A 169 17.93 -8.89 -3.07
CA TYR A 169 17.77 -8.73 -4.52
C TYR A 169 17.08 -9.94 -5.20
N GLU A 170 16.20 -10.59 -4.46
CA GLU A 170 15.33 -11.66 -4.93
C GLU A 170 14.06 -11.07 -5.58
N PRO A 171 13.33 -11.85 -6.40
CA PRO A 171 12.13 -11.35 -7.09
C PRO A 171 11.04 -10.87 -6.12
N ILE A 172 10.52 -9.68 -6.37
CA ILE A 172 9.36 -9.12 -5.66
C ILE A 172 8.11 -9.90 -6.02
N SER A 173 7.23 -10.09 -5.04
CA SER A 173 5.93 -10.77 -5.22
C SER A 173 4.83 -10.10 -4.38
N LEU A 174 3.60 -10.58 -4.48
CA LEU A 174 2.51 -10.15 -3.58
C LEU A 174 2.82 -10.48 -2.11
N ALA A 175 3.59 -11.54 -1.85
CA ALA A 175 4.02 -11.92 -0.50
C ALA A 175 4.96 -10.87 0.14
N THR A 176 5.60 -10.02 -0.67
CA THR A 176 6.41 -8.91 -0.16
C THR A 176 5.56 -7.91 0.63
N ASP A 177 4.30 -7.68 0.24
CA ASP A 177 3.39 -6.85 1.04
C ASP A 177 2.98 -7.55 2.34
N ILE A 178 2.91 -8.88 2.37
CA ILE A 178 2.52 -9.65 3.57
C ILE A 178 3.58 -9.50 4.67
N TRP A 179 4.86 -9.40 4.31
CA TRP A 179 5.89 -9.02 5.27
C TRP A 179 5.60 -7.64 5.87
N SER A 180 5.32 -6.64 5.04
CA SER A 180 5.03 -5.28 5.50
C SER A 180 3.76 -5.21 6.34
N VAL A 181 2.76 -6.07 6.11
CA VAL A 181 1.58 -6.26 6.99
C VAL A 181 2.00 -6.71 8.39
N GLY A 182 2.95 -7.64 8.50
CA GLY A 182 3.48 -8.09 9.78
C GLY A 182 4.24 -7.00 10.54
N VAL A 183 5.09 -6.25 9.82
CA VAL A 183 5.79 -5.08 10.39
C VAL A 183 4.79 -4.04 10.86
N LEU A 184 3.79 -3.72 10.04
CA LEU A 184 2.73 -2.79 10.36
C LEU A 184 1.99 -3.21 11.64
N ALA A 185 1.52 -4.45 11.73
CA ALA A 185 0.81 -4.93 12.92
C ALA A 185 1.66 -4.82 14.20
N TYR A 186 2.95 -5.10 14.12
CA TYR A 186 3.88 -4.91 15.22
C TYR A 186 4.00 -3.43 15.62
N VAL A 187 4.17 -2.53 14.64
CA VAL A 187 4.26 -1.08 14.86
C VAL A 187 2.97 -0.54 15.44
N LEU A 188 1.80 -0.97 14.96
CA LEU A 188 0.52 -0.53 15.50
C LEU A 188 0.34 -0.93 16.97
N LEU A 189 0.81 -2.11 17.38
CA LEU A 189 0.63 -2.57 18.77
C LEU A 189 1.68 -2.04 19.74
N SER A 190 2.84 -1.58 19.25
CA SER A 190 3.97 -1.22 20.13
C SER A 190 4.49 0.20 19.93
N GLY A 191 4.20 0.85 18.80
CA GLY A 191 4.83 2.10 18.39
C GLY A 191 6.26 1.96 17.85
N TYR A 192 6.86 0.76 17.88
CA TYR A 192 8.25 0.52 17.50
C TYR A 192 8.38 -0.38 16.27
N SER A 193 9.47 -0.21 15.50
CA SER A 193 9.82 -1.15 14.43
C SER A 193 10.39 -2.45 15.02
N PRO A 194 9.96 -3.64 14.54
CA PRO A 194 10.43 -4.93 15.04
C PRO A 194 11.91 -5.22 14.74
N PHE A 195 12.47 -4.55 13.73
CA PHE A 195 13.82 -4.84 13.24
C PHE A 195 14.78 -3.66 13.32
N ALA A 196 14.34 -2.51 13.84
CA ALA A 196 15.20 -1.33 13.97
C ALA A 196 16.45 -1.64 14.81
N GLY A 197 17.62 -1.25 14.30
CA GLY A 197 18.88 -1.23 15.05
C GLY A 197 19.46 0.19 15.11
N ASP A 198 20.57 0.35 15.82
CA ASP A 198 21.27 1.62 15.99
C ASP A 198 21.85 2.15 14.66
N THR A 199 22.05 1.25 13.69
CA THR A 199 22.57 1.56 12.36
C THR A 199 21.73 0.87 11.28
N LYS A 200 21.72 1.43 10.07
CA LYS A 200 21.04 0.80 8.92
C LYS A 200 21.53 -0.62 8.66
N GLN A 201 22.83 -0.86 8.84
CA GLN A 201 23.45 -2.17 8.70
C GLN A 201 22.87 -3.16 9.72
N GLN A 202 22.70 -2.73 10.97
CA GLN A 202 22.06 -3.55 11.99
C GLN A 202 20.60 -3.82 11.67
N THR A 203 19.83 -2.82 11.24
CA THR A 203 18.45 -3.01 10.78
C THR A 203 18.37 -4.05 9.65
N PHE A 204 19.24 -3.94 8.64
CA PHE A 204 19.29 -4.91 7.55
C PHE A 204 19.65 -6.31 8.02
N CYS A 205 20.63 -6.45 8.92
CA CYS A 205 20.95 -7.74 9.52
C CYS A 205 19.76 -8.33 10.29
N ASN A 206 19.04 -7.52 11.06
CA ASN A 206 17.86 -7.96 11.80
C ASN A 206 16.75 -8.46 10.87
N ILE A 207 16.49 -7.74 9.77
CA ILE A 207 15.52 -8.13 8.73
C ILE A 207 15.95 -9.43 8.06
N SER A 208 17.18 -9.52 7.55
CA SER A 208 17.68 -10.70 6.85
C SER A 208 17.67 -11.97 7.72
N GLN A 209 17.86 -11.83 9.03
CA GLN A 209 17.83 -12.94 9.98
C GLN A 209 16.45 -13.19 10.60
N CYS A 210 15.46 -12.35 10.30
CA CYS A 210 14.18 -12.29 11.01
C CYS A 210 14.37 -12.34 12.53
N SER A 211 15.20 -11.44 13.06
CA SER A 211 15.50 -11.32 14.49
C SER A 211 14.33 -10.69 15.26
N LEU A 212 13.17 -11.34 15.22
CA LEU A 212 11.92 -10.89 15.80
C LEU A 212 11.86 -11.25 17.30
N SER A 213 11.52 -10.27 18.13
CA SER A 213 11.29 -10.45 19.56
C SER A 213 10.03 -9.70 20.00
N PHE A 214 9.46 -10.08 21.15
CA PHE A 214 8.28 -9.43 21.73
C PHE A 214 8.62 -9.08 23.19
N PRO A 215 9.25 -7.92 23.43
CA PRO A 215 9.63 -7.50 24.78
C PRO A 215 8.40 -7.36 25.67
N THR A 216 8.49 -7.84 26.91
CA THR A 216 7.36 -7.79 27.87
C THR A 216 6.92 -6.35 28.11
N GLU A 217 7.83 -5.39 28.04
CA GLU A 217 7.55 -3.96 28.26
C GLU A 217 6.62 -3.38 27.19
N LEU A 218 6.57 -3.98 26.00
CA LEU A 218 5.77 -3.53 24.86
C LEU A 218 4.55 -4.42 24.58
N PHE A 219 4.64 -5.71 24.92
CA PHE A 219 3.63 -6.72 24.59
C PHE A 219 2.93 -7.29 25.82
N ASP A 220 3.10 -6.70 27.01
CA ASP A 220 2.26 -7.03 28.16
C ASP A 220 0.80 -6.69 27.85
N GLY A 221 -0.09 -7.67 28.00
CA GLY A 221 -1.51 -7.52 27.65
C GLY A 221 -1.87 -7.76 26.18
N VAL A 222 -0.89 -7.89 25.26
CA VAL A 222 -1.17 -8.26 23.86
C VAL A 222 -1.51 -9.74 23.76
N SER A 223 -2.56 -10.07 23.01
CA SER A 223 -3.06 -11.44 22.94
C SER A 223 -2.07 -12.39 22.23
N PRO A 224 -2.04 -13.68 22.62
CA PRO A 224 -1.29 -14.70 21.90
C PRO A 224 -1.68 -14.81 20.42
N SER A 225 -2.93 -14.50 20.09
CA SER A 225 -3.44 -14.50 18.72
C SER A 225 -2.84 -13.38 17.88
N ALA A 226 -2.69 -12.17 18.43
CA ALA A 226 -2.03 -11.06 17.75
C ALA A 226 -0.54 -11.36 17.51
N ILE A 227 0.16 -11.89 18.52
CA ILE A 227 1.56 -12.32 18.40
C ILE A 227 1.71 -13.43 17.33
N HIS A 228 0.77 -14.39 17.32
CA HIS A 228 0.76 -15.46 16.32
C HIS A 228 0.55 -14.90 14.90
N PHE A 229 -0.39 -13.95 14.73
CA PHE A 229 -0.61 -13.28 13.46
C PHE A 229 0.67 -12.63 12.93
N ILE A 230 1.36 -11.81 13.74
CA ILE A 230 2.62 -11.16 13.35
C ILE A 230 3.69 -12.19 12.93
N ARG A 231 3.85 -13.27 13.70
CA ARG A 231 4.80 -14.34 13.37
C ARG A 231 4.47 -15.05 12.06
N SER A 232 3.18 -15.25 11.78
CA SER A 232 2.74 -15.93 10.56
C SER A 232 2.96 -15.10 9.30
N THR A 233 3.04 -13.77 9.43
CA THR A 233 3.32 -12.84 8.33
C THR A 233 4.82 -12.58 8.11
N LEU A 234 5.63 -12.59 9.17
CA LEU A 234 7.07 -12.28 9.13
C LEU A 234 7.92 -13.53 8.84
N VAL A 235 7.74 -14.10 7.65
CA VAL A 235 8.44 -15.30 7.21
C VAL A 235 9.48 -14.97 6.14
N VAL A 236 10.70 -15.48 6.31
CA VAL A 236 11.85 -15.16 5.41
C VAL A 236 11.68 -15.73 4.02
N ASP A 237 11.10 -16.93 3.88
CA ASP A 237 10.81 -17.50 2.56
C ASP A 237 9.39 -17.09 2.14
N PRO A 238 9.22 -16.14 1.20
CA PRO A 238 7.90 -15.68 0.78
C PRO A 238 7.06 -16.80 0.15
N ARG A 239 7.67 -17.87 -0.36
CA ARG A 239 6.94 -19.02 -0.97
C ARG A 239 6.26 -19.89 0.08
N SER A 240 6.66 -19.77 1.34
CA SER A 240 6.02 -20.47 2.45
C SER A 240 4.82 -19.73 3.03
N VAL A 241 4.58 -18.49 2.59
CA VAL A 241 3.42 -17.69 2.93
C VAL A 241 2.30 -18.04 1.95
N ALA A 242 1.20 -18.60 2.44
CA ALA A 242 0.00 -18.73 1.62
C ALA A 242 -0.58 -17.33 1.36
N CYS A 243 -0.67 -16.93 0.09
CA CYS A 243 -1.31 -15.67 -0.30
C CYS A 243 -2.86 -15.82 -0.29
N GLU A 244 -3.40 -16.45 0.75
CA GLU A 244 -4.84 -16.58 0.99
C GLU A 244 -5.21 -15.60 2.11
N LEU A 245 -5.34 -14.32 1.74
CA LEU A 245 -5.90 -13.25 2.59
C LEU A 245 -7.43 -13.32 2.66
#